data_AF-A0A7C3H2K4-F1
#
_entry.id   AF-A0A7C3H2K4-F1
#
_cell.length_a   1.000
_cell.length_b   1.000
_cell.length_c   1.000
_cell.angle_alpha   90.00
_cell.angle_beta   90.00
_cell.angle_gamma   90.00
#
_symmetry.space_group_name_H-M   'P 1'
#
loop_
_entity.id
_entity.type
_entity.pdbx_description
1 polymer ?
#
loop_
_entity_poly.entity_id
_entity_poly.type
_entity_poly.pdbx_seq_one_letter_code
_entity_poly.pdbx_strand_id
1 'polypeptide(L)'
;MDDLYTTKQVQELLQVDRTTIYRMLKDGRLTGIKIGKHWRFSQEEVQNLLSGGTAARAKPENKPVSTEALPLYCVRTIQEVFAELAEVGVVTTEMDGTPLTDISNSGRFCNLIYGSKSGQLACMASWRKLAQSVEKRTPFVPCHAGLQYARARIEVHEEATAMLFAGQFYIEPPDPAEEDRR
;
A
#
# COMPACT_ATOMS: atom_id res chain seq x y z
N MET A 1 13.13 26.00 -2.07
CA MET A 1 14.44 25.64 -2.66
C MET A 1 14.88 24.40 -1.91
N ASP A 2 15.06 23.27 -2.60
CA ASP A 2 15.51 22.04 -1.93
C ASP A 2 17.01 22.13 -1.66
N ASP A 3 17.37 22.19 -0.38
CA ASP A 3 18.76 22.15 0.05
C ASP A 3 19.32 20.72 -0.15
N LEU A 4 20.37 20.62 -0.97
CA LEU A 4 21.04 19.36 -1.30
C LEU A 4 22.33 19.20 -0.50
N TYR A 5 22.41 18.13 0.27
CA TYR A 5 23.62 17.75 0.99
C TYR A 5 24.60 16.95 0.14
N THR A 6 25.88 17.15 0.43
CA THR A 6 26.99 16.32 -0.08
C THR A 6 27.16 15.06 0.76
N THR A 7 27.85 14.05 0.23
CA THR A 7 28.19 12.84 0.99
C THR A 7 28.88 13.16 2.33
N LYS A 8 29.79 14.16 2.39
CA LYS A 8 30.47 14.55 3.63
C LYS A 8 29.49 15.10 4.68
N GLN A 9 28.57 15.97 4.27
CA GLN A 9 27.56 16.52 5.18
C GLN A 9 26.62 15.43 5.71
N VAL A 10 26.27 14.45 4.86
CA VAL A 10 25.48 13.28 5.30
C VAL A 10 26.26 12.41 6.30
N GLN A 11 27.57 12.25 6.12
CA GLN A 11 28.41 11.55 7.10
C GLN A 11 28.39 12.24 8.47
N GLU A 12 28.50 13.56 8.49
CA GLU A 12 28.47 14.37 9.72
C GLU A 12 27.09 14.32 10.39
N LEU A 13 26.01 14.38 9.62
CA LEU A 13 24.65 14.35 10.15
C LEU A 13 24.25 12.98 10.69
N LEU A 14 24.54 11.90 9.94
CA LEU A 14 24.16 10.53 10.32
C LEU A 14 25.20 9.87 11.25
N GLN A 15 26.36 10.48 11.45
CA GLN A 15 27.49 9.92 12.21
C GLN A 15 27.90 8.52 11.70
N VAL A 16 27.90 8.33 10.38
CA VAL A 16 28.33 7.08 9.72
C VAL A 16 29.46 7.32 8.72
N ASP A 17 30.19 6.26 8.41
CA ASP A 17 31.27 6.32 7.45
C ASP A 17 30.76 6.32 5.98
N ARG A 18 31.65 6.73 5.07
CA ARG A 18 31.35 6.86 3.64
C ARG A 18 30.97 5.52 2.97
N THR A 19 31.55 4.41 3.41
CA THR A 19 31.23 3.08 2.87
C THR A 19 29.83 2.65 3.27
N THR A 20 29.41 2.96 4.50
CA THR A 20 28.05 2.74 4.97
C THR A 20 27.04 3.54 4.14
N ILE A 21 27.33 4.81 3.81
CA ILE A 21 26.46 5.61 2.92
C ILE A 21 26.30 4.97 1.54
N TYR A 22 27.40 4.50 0.92
CA TYR A 22 27.30 3.82 -0.37
C TYR A 22 26.56 2.50 -0.31
N ARG A 23 26.70 1.74 0.78
CA ARG A 23 25.92 0.53 1.03
C ARG A 23 24.43 0.86 1.18
N MET A 24 24.09 1.91 1.93
CA MET A 24 22.70 2.37 2.08
C MET A 24 22.09 2.84 0.76
N LEU A 25 22.88 3.46 -0.12
CA LEU A 25 22.47 3.77 -1.50
C LEU A 25 22.21 2.51 -2.33
N LYS A 26 23.08 1.50 -2.21
CA LYS A 26 22.95 0.23 -2.95
C LYS A 26 21.73 -0.58 -2.49
N ASP A 27 21.48 -0.60 -1.18
CA ASP A 27 20.42 -1.40 -0.55
C ASP A 27 19.09 -0.62 -0.49
N GLY A 28 19.02 0.59 -1.06
CA GLY A 28 17.80 1.40 -1.18
C GLY A 28 17.36 2.12 0.10
N ARG A 29 18.16 2.06 1.17
CA ARG A 29 17.86 2.70 2.47
C ARG A 29 18.07 4.21 2.48
N LEU A 30 18.83 4.74 1.52
CA LEU A 30 19.07 6.16 1.33
C LEU A 30 18.98 6.47 -0.16
N THR A 31 18.10 7.37 -0.58
CA THR A 31 18.05 7.79 -1.98
C THR A 31 18.88 9.05 -2.22
N GLY A 32 19.46 9.17 -3.40
CA GLY A 32 20.27 10.32 -3.78
C GLY A 32 20.23 10.56 -5.29
N ILE A 33 20.62 11.76 -5.70
CA ILE A 33 20.75 12.14 -7.11
C ILE A 33 22.23 12.20 -7.43
N LYS A 34 22.64 11.51 -8.49
CA LYS A 34 24.02 11.56 -8.98
C LYS A 34 24.19 12.75 -9.92
N ILE A 35 24.98 13.73 -9.51
CA ILE A 35 25.31 14.92 -10.30
C ILE A 35 26.81 14.87 -10.65
N GLY A 36 27.11 14.52 -11.90
CA GLY A 36 28.47 14.27 -12.36
C GLY A 36 29.13 13.09 -11.60
N LYS A 37 30.28 13.35 -10.96
CA LYS A 37 30.99 12.36 -10.13
C LYS A 37 30.56 12.34 -8.66
N HIS A 38 29.59 13.17 -8.28
CA HIS A 38 29.19 13.34 -6.88
C HIS A 38 27.74 12.95 -6.64
N TRP A 39 27.47 12.42 -5.45
CA TRP A 39 26.11 12.21 -4.97
C TRP A 39 25.61 13.45 -4.23
N ARG A 40 24.32 13.72 -4.37
CA ARG A 40 23.57 14.75 -3.66
C ARG A 40 22.33 14.13 -3.02
N PHE A 41 22.00 14.59 -1.82
CA PHE A 41 20.92 14.04 -1.02
C PHE A 41 20.01 15.19 -0.60
N SER A 42 18.70 15.07 -0.79
CA SER A 42 17.77 16.09 -0.30
C SER A 42 17.75 16.09 1.22
N GLN A 43 17.67 17.27 1.84
CA GLN A 43 17.55 17.41 3.28
C GLN A 43 16.40 16.57 3.88
N GLU A 44 15.25 16.56 3.21
CA GLU A 44 14.08 15.74 3.57
C GLU A 44 14.43 14.25 3.73
N GLU A 45 15.24 13.71 2.81
CA GLU A 45 15.62 12.30 2.81
C GLU A 45 16.55 11.95 3.98
N VAL A 46 17.51 12.82 4.26
CA VAL A 46 18.48 12.63 5.34
C VAL A 46 17.78 12.77 6.71
N GLN A 47 16.82 13.69 6.83
CA GLN A 47 16.03 13.84 8.05
C GLN A 47 15.08 12.67 8.29
N ASN A 48 14.44 12.11 7.25
CA ASN A 48 13.59 10.93 7.38
C ASN A 48 14.35 9.73 7.96
N LEU A 49 15.60 9.56 7.56
CA LEU A 49 16.51 8.54 8.11
C LEU A 49 16.86 8.76 9.59
N LEU A 50 17.09 10.02 9.99
CA LEU A 50 17.37 10.37 11.39
C LEU A 50 16.15 10.16 12.30
N SER A 51 14.95 10.39 11.76
CA SER A 51 13.68 10.23 12.49
C SER A 51 13.22 8.77 12.62
N GLY A 52 14.04 7.79 12.22
CA GLY A 52 13.76 6.35 12.39
C GLY A 52 12.83 5.74 11.33
N GLY A 53 12.50 6.48 10.27
CA GLY A 53 11.62 6.01 9.20
C GLY A 53 12.40 5.44 8.02
N THR A 54 12.41 4.12 7.85
CA THR A 54 12.64 3.52 6.52
C THR A 54 11.42 3.80 5.64
N ALA A 55 11.38 4.98 5.05
CA ALA A 55 10.36 5.38 4.10
C ALA A 55 10.94 5.33 2.67
N ALA A 56 10.65 4.25 1.95
CA ALA A 56 10.66 4.30 0.49
C ALA A 56 9.55 5.26 0.02
N ARG A 57 9.92 6.27 -0.77
CA ARG A 57 9.08 7.41 -1.18
C ARG A 57 7.78 7.06 -1.91
N ALA A 58 6.69 7.75 -1.54
CA ALA A 58 5.89 8.61 -2.43
C ALA A 58 5.11 9.69 -1.62
N LYS A 59 5.14 10.96 -2.08
CA LYS A 59 4.53 12.23 -1.56
C LYS A 59 3.01 12.34 -1.88
N PRO A 60 2.25 13.35 -1.38
CA PRO A 60 2.13 13.89 0.00
C PRO A 60 0.66 14.08 0.50
N GLU A 61 0.51 14.29 1.82
CA GLU A 61 -0.59 14.94 2.58
C GLU A 61 -2.01 14.30 2.48
N ASN A 62 -2.69 13.89 3.56
CA ASN A 62 -3.00 14.66 4.77
C ASN A 62 -3.63 13.75 5.86
N LYS A 63 -3.40 14.10 7.13
CA LYS A 63 -3.80 13.47 8.42
C LYS A 63 -2.95 12.28 8.93
N PRO A 64 -2.57 12.29 10.22
CA PRO A 64 -1.93 11.15 10.85
C PRO A 64 -3.00 10.08 11.06
N VAL A 65 -3.03 9.11 10.15
CA VAL A 65 -3.61 7.81 10.46
C VAL A 65 -2.57 7.13 11.33
N SER A 66 -2.99 6.79 12.55
CA SER A 66 -2.16 6.28 13.63
C SER A 66 -1.36 5.03 13.19
N THR A 67 -0.16 5.29 12.70
CA THR A 67 0.81 4.26 12.27
C THR A 67 1.40 3.49 13.47
N GLU A 68 1.02 3.86 14.70
CA GLU A 68 1.40 3.16 15.93
C GLU A 68 0.58 1.89 16.20
N ALA A 69 -0.64 1.77 15.66
CA ALA A 69 -1.53 0.65 15.98
C ALA A 69 -1.29 -0.59 15.11
N LEU A 70 -0.87 -0.43 13.85
CA LEU A 70 -0.75 -1.53 12.89
C LEU A 70 0.54 -1.43 12.07
N PRO A 71 1.54 -2.31 12.30
CA PRO A 71 2.78 -2.33 11.52
C PRO A 71 2.52 -2.73 10.06
N LEU A 72 2.38 -1.74 9.17
CA LEU A 72 1.99 -1.95 7.76
C LEU A 72 2.90 -2.92 7.01
N TYR A 73 4.19 -2.96 7.34
CA TYR A 73 5.14 -3.91 6.75
C TYR A 73 4.75 -5.38 7.04
N CYS A 74 4.37 -5.68 8.27
CA CYS A 74 3.93 -7.03 8.66
C CYS A 74 2.62 -7.38 7.97
N VAL A 75 1.68 -6.44 7.93
CA VAL A 75 0.37 -6.64 7.27
C VAL A 75 0.56 -6.93 5.79
N ARG A 76 1.39 -6.16 5.09
CA ARG A 76 1.68 -6.38 3.67
C ARG A 76 2.29 -7.76 3.42
N THR A 77 3.22 -8.19 4.28
CA THR A 77 3.85 -9.51 4.16
C THR A 77 2.83 -10.64 4.32
N ILE A 78 1.97 -10.56 5.35
CA ILE A 78 0.91 -11.55 5.58
C ILE A 78 -0.10 -11.53 4.42
N GLN A 79 -0.47 -10.33 3.96
CA GLN A 79 -1.38 -10.13 2.83
C GLN A 79 -0.86 -10.81 1.55
N GLU A 80 0.42 -10.63 1.21
CA GLU A 80 1.03 -11.21 0.01
C GLU A 80 0.99 -12.74 0.06
N VAL A 81 1.39 -13.34 1.18
CA VAL A 81 1.34 -14.80 1.38
C VAL A 81 -0.10 -15.33 1.29
N PHE A 82 -1.05 -14.64 1.94
CA PHE A 82 -2.46 -15.03 1.89
C PHE A 82 -3.05 -14.92 0.49
N ALA A 83 -2.76 -13.83 -0.23
CA ALA A 83 -3.24 -13.59 -1.58
C ALA A 83 -2.75 -14.66 -2.57
N GLU A 84 -1.50 -15.09 -2.42
CA GLU A 84 -0.92 -16.18 -3.21
C GLU A 84 -1.58 -17.52 -2.88
N LEU A 85 -1.65 -17.90 -1.61
CA LEU A 85 -2.21 -19.20 -1.19
C LEU A 85 -3.71 -19.35 -1.50
N ALA A 86 -4.47 -18.27 -1.39
CA ALA A 86 -5.90 -18.27 -1.65
C ALA A 86 -6.24 -17.98 -3.13
N GLU A 87 -5.24 -17.68 -3.96
CA GLU A 87 -5.41 -17.33 -5.38
C GLU A 87 -6.42 -16.19 -5.63
N VAL A 88 -6.46 -15.20 -4.74
CA VAL A 88 -7.38 -14.05 -4.82
C VAL A 88 -6.63 -12.73 -4.66
N GLY A 89 -7.20 -11.67 -5.22
CA GLY A 89 -6.70 -10.32 -5.03
C GLY A 89 -7.00 -9.81 -3.63
N VAL A 90 -6.00 -9.25 -2.93
CA VAL A 90 -6.16 -8.83 -1.53
C VAL A 90 -5.63 -7.43 -1.32
N VAL A 91 -6.37 -6.62 -0.56
CA VAL A 91 -5.98 -5.26 -0.19
C VAL A 91 -6.40 -4.94 1.24
N THR A 92 -5.53 -4.24 1.97
CA THR A 92 -5.86 -3.66 3.27
C THR A 92 -6.17 -2.18 3.11
N THR A 93 -7.25 -1.72 3.73
CA THR A 93 -7.69 -0.33 3.68
C THR A 93 -7.98 0.21 5.08
N GLU A 94 -8.06 1.53 5.18
CA GLU A 94 -8.71 2.20 6.29
C GLU A 94 -10.23 1.94 6.27
N MET A 95 -10.90 2.33 7.36
CA MET A 95 -12.36 2.22 7.48
C MET A 95 -13.12 3.12 6.49
N ASP A 96 -12.47 4.12 5.89
CA ASP A 96 -13.06 4.97 4.86
C ASP A 96 -12.87 4.44 3.43
N GLY A 97 -12.21 3.28 3.27
CA GLY A 97 -11.90 2.65 2.00
C GLY A 97 -10.58 3.10 1.35
N THR A 98 -9.80 3.98 1.98
CA THR A 98 -8.47 4.37 1.49
C THR A 98 -7.48 3.21 1.62
N PRO A 99 -6.78 2.80 0.56
CA PRO A 99 -5.85 1.67 0.62
C PRO A 99 -4.63 2.00 1.49
N LEU A 100 -4.34 1.11 2.44
CA LEU A 100 -3.11 1.12 3.26
C LEU A 100 -1.99 0.31 2.59
N THR A 101 -2.34 -0.57 1.67
CA THR A 101 -1.42 -1.42 0.90
C THR A 101 -1.75 -1.36 -0.59
N ASP A 102 -0.79 -1.74 -1.42
CA ASP A 102 -1.07 -2.15 -2.79
C ASP A 102 -1.98 -3.40 -2.81
N ILE A 103 -2.60 -3.68 -3.95
CA ILE A 103 -3.41 -4.90 -4.14
C ILE A 103 -2.46 -6.07 -4.48
N SER A 104 -2.37 -7.04 -3.58
CA SER A 104 -1.62 -8.29 -3.79
C SER A 104 -2.41 -9.23 -4.70
N ASN A 105 -1.72 -10.01 -5.54
CA ASN A 105 -2.29 -11.00 -6.48
C ASN A 105 -3.50 -10.46 -7.29
N SER A 106 -3.41 -9.22 -7.77
CA SER A 106 -4.50 -8.57 -8.50
C SER A 106 -4.60 -9.09 -9.93
N GLY A 107 -5.80 -9.54 -10.32
CA GLY A 107 -6.15 -10.02 -11.64
C GLY A 107 -6.17 -8.92 -12.70
N ARG A 108 -6.06 -9.32 -13.97
CA ARG A 108 -5.92 -8.40 -15.12
C ARG A 108 -7.06 -7.39 -15.24
N PHE A 109 -8.30 -7.84 -15.04
CA PHE A 109 -9.47 -6.98 -15.10
C PHE A 109 -9.42 -5.89 -14.03
N CYS A 110 -9.15 -6.27 -12.77
CA CYS A 110 -9.03 -5.31 -11.68
C CYS A 110 -7.86 -4.35 -11.87
N ASN A 111 -6.70 -4.82 -12.38
CA ASN A 111 -5.58 -3.94 -12.73
C ASN A 111 -5.96 -2.90 -13.78
N LEU A 112 -6.74 -3.27 -14.78
CA LEU A 112 -7.22 -2.36 -15.82
C LEU A 112 -8.18 -1.31 -15.25
N ILE A 113 -9.15 -1.74 -14.44
CA ILE A 113 -10.09 -0.83 -13.77
C ILE A 113 -9.34 0.14 -12.84
N TYR A 114 -8.47 -0.40 -11.99
CA TYR A 114 -7.73 0.35 -10.97
C TYR A 114 -6.62 1.24 -11.57
N GLY A 115 -6.26 1.03 -12.84
CA GLY A 115 -5.37 1.90 -13.59
C GLY A 115 -5.96 3.29 -13.91
N SER A 116 -7.27 3.50 -13.69
CA SER A 116 -7.95 4.78 -13.92
C SER A 116 -8.39 5.45 -12.62
N LYS A 117 -8.39 6.79 -12.59
CA LYS A 117 -8.83 7.56 -11.40
C LYS A 117 -10.29 7.29 -11.05
N SER A 118 -11.17 7.17 -12.05
CA SER A 118 -12.58 6.82 -11.83
C SER A 118 -12.74 5.40 -11.28
N GLY A 119 -11.96 4.43 -11.77
CA GLY A 119 -11.96 3.07 -11.25
C GLY A 119 -11.44 2.96 -9.82
N GLN A 120 -10.37 3.69 -9.48
CA GLN A 120 -9.87 3.79 -8.10
C GLN A 120 -10.94 4.31 -7.15
N LEU A 121 -11.61 5.42 -7.52
CA LEU A 121 -12.70 5.99 -6.73
C LEU A 121 -13.87 5.01 -6.57
N ALA A 122 -14.21 4.26 -7.62
CA ALA A 122 -15.27 3.24 -7.56
C ALA A 122 -14.90 2.05 -6.66
N CYS A 123 -13.64 1.61 -6.69
CA CYS A 123 -13.11 0.58 -5.79
C CYS A 123 -13.17 1.05 -4.32
N MET A 124 -12.62 2.24 -4.04
CA MET A 124 -12.64 2.83 -2.70
C MET A 124 -14.06 3.02 -2.18
N ALA A 125 -14.99 3.48 -3.02
CA ALA A 125 -16.40 3.61 -2.63
C ALA A 125 -17.04 2.26 -2.27
N SER A 126 -16.69 1.20 -3.00
CA SER A 126 -17.14 -0.17 -2.68
C SER A 126 -16.61 -0.64 -1.34
N TRP A 127 -15.31 -0.47 -1.08
CA TRP A 127 -14.68 -0.83 0.19
C TRP A 127 -15.25 -0.04 1.37
N ARG A 128 -15.41 1.28 1.21
CA ARG A 128 -16.01 2.17 2.22
C ARG A 128 -17.41 1.71 2.64
N LYS A 129 -18.28 1.42 1.66
CA LYS A 129 -19.65 0.96 1.91
C LYS A 129 -19.66 -0.31 2.77
N LEU A 130 -18.71 -1.21 2.51
CA LEU A 130 -18.61 -2.49 3.21
C LEU A 130 -17.95 -2.38 4.59
N ALA A 131 -17.00 -1.47 4.78
CA ALA A 131 -16.38 -1.20 6.07
C ALA A 131 -17.40 -0.73 7.13
N GLN A 132 -18.42 0.01 6.69
CA GLN A 132 -19.51 0.53 7.51
C GLN A 132 -20.53 -0.54 7.96
N SER A 133 -20.50 -1.75 7.40
CA SER A 133 -21.41 -2.83 7.80
C SER A 133 -21.07 -3.39 9.18
N VAL A 134 -22.09 -3.56 10.02
CA VAL A 134 -21.98 -4.02 11.43
C VAL A 134 -21.80 -5.54 11.53
N GLU A 135 -22.11 -6.29 10.48
CA GLU A 135 -22.01 -7.75 10.48
C GLU A 135 -20.56 -8.22 10.56
N LYS A 136 -20.26 -9.07 11.56
CA LYS A 136 -18.93 -9.67 11.78
C LYS A 136 -18.60 -10.80 10.81
N ARG A 137 -19.60 -11.60 10.41
CA ARG A 137 -19.48 -12.57 9.32
C ARG A 137 -20.13 -11.96 8.10
N THR A 138 -19.39 -11.88 6.99
CA THR A 138 -19.95 -11.33 5.75
C THR A 138 -20.11 -12.47 4.75
N PRO A 139 -21.29 -12.65 4.14
CA PRO A 139 -21.36 -13.40 2.89
C PRO A 139 -20.44 -12.73 1.86
N PHE A 140 -20.10 -13.46 0.80
CA PHE A 140 -19.43 -12.81 -0.32
C PHE A 140 -20.32 -11.70 -0.89
N VAL A 141 -19.71 -10.55 -1.16
CA VAL A 141 -20.42 -9.33 -1.58
C VAL A 141 -19.88 -8.82 -2.91
N PRO A 142 -20.76 -8.36 -3.82
CA PRO A 142 -20.31 -7.82 -5.09
C PRO A 142 -19.70 -6.44 -4.92
N CYS A 143 -18.69 -6.17 -5.74
CA CYS A 143 -18.09 -4.87 -5.93
C CYS A 143 -18.85 -4.04 -6.98
N HIS A 144 -18.43 -2.79 -7.19
CA HIS A 144 -18.99 -1.95 -8.25
C HIS A 144 -18.90 -2.54 -9.67
N ALA A 145 -18.00 -3.51 -9.90
CA ALA A 145 -17.81 -4.18 -11.18
C ALA A 145 -18.40 -5.61 -11.21
N GLY A 146 -19.16 -6.01 -10.19
CA GLY A 146 -19.82 -7.32 -10.13
C GLY A 146 -18.96 -8.48 -9.63
N LEU A 147 -17.65 -8.27 -9.42
CA LEU A 147 -16.77 -9.26 -8.80
C LEU A 147 -17.01 -9.36 -7.30
N GLN A 148 -16.79 -10.55 -6.74
CA GLN A 148 -17.11 -10.84 -5.36
C GLN A 148 -15.91 -10.60 -4.45
N TYR A 149 -16.19 -10.20 -3.20
CA TYR A 149 -15.23 -10.05 -2.12
C TYR A 149 -15.71 -10.75 -0.85
N ALA A 150 -14.78 -11.35 -0.13
CA ALA A 150 -14.84 -11.51 1.32
C ALA A 150 -14.18 -10.30 1.99
N ARG A 151 -14.58 -10.02 3.24
CA ARG A 151 -13.97 -8.96 4.05
C ARG A 151 -13.76 -9.41 5.49
N ALA A 152 -12.73 -8.87 6.13
CA ALA A 152 -12.48 -9.01 7.55
C ALA A 152 -12.10 -7.67 8.17
N ARG A 153 -12.52 -7.44 9.43
CA ARG A 153 -12.06 -6.31 10.23
C ARG A 153 -10.72 -6.65 10.87
N ILE A 154 -9.81 -5.69 10.86
CA ILE A 154 -8.57 -5.72 11.63
C ILE A 154 -8.81 -4.84 12.85
N GLU A 155 -8.89 -5.46 14.01
CA GLU A 155 -9.16 -4.81 15.29
C GLU A 155 -7.86 -4.75 16.11
N VAL A 156 -7.51 -3.56 16.60
CA VAL A 156 -6.38 -3.33 17.51
C VAL A 156 -6.94 -2.71 18.78
N HIS A 157 -6.63 -3.29 19.94
CA HIS A 157 -7.20 -2.87 21.23
C HIS A 157 -8.75 -2.76 21.22
N GLU A 158 -9.43 -3.72 20.58
CA GLU A 158 -10.90 -3.77 20.42
C GLU A 158 -11.51 -2.65 19.57
N GLU A 159 -10.68 -1.85 18.89
CA GLU A 159 -11.12 -0.82 17.95
C GLU A 159 -10.89 -1.28 16.51
N ALA A 160 -11.90 -1.12 15.65
CA ALA A 160 -11.79 -1.44 14.23
C ALA A 160 -10.92 -0.39 13.51
N THR A 161 -9.65 -0.71 13.31
CA THR A 161 -8.64 0.20 12.76
C THR A 161 -8.52 0.09 11.24
N ALA A 162 -8.72 -1.10 10.69
CA ALA A 162 -8.57 -1.36 9.26
C ALA A 162 -9.49 -2.48 8.76
N MET A 163 -9.55 -2.60 7.44
CA MET A 163 -10.32 -3.63 6.74
C MET A 163 -9.39 -4.40 5.80
N LEU A 164 -9.53 -5.72 5.78
CA LEU A 164 -8.97 -6.58 4.75
C LEU A 164 -10.08 -6.95 3.77
N PHE A 165 -9.83 -6.76 2.47
CA PHE A 165 -10.69 -7.23 1.39
C PHE A 165 -9.95 -8.28 0.58
N ALA A 166 -10.60 -9.42 0.37
CA ALA A 166 -10.09 -10.51 -0.44
C ALA A 166 -11.13 -10.85 -1.52
N GLY A 167 -10.76 -10.76 -2.79
CA GLY A 167 -11.60 -11.34 -3.83
C GLY A 167 -11.11 -11.15 -5.25
N GLN A 168 -11.90 -10.49 -6.09
CA GLN A 168 -11.71 -10.52 -7.55
C GLN A 168 -12.06 -11.89 -8.18
N PHE A 169 -13.06 -12.56 -7.63
CA PHE A 169 -13.56 -13.85 -8.13
C PHE A 169 -15.06 -13.80 -8.40
N TYR A 170 -15.56 -14.83 -9.06
CA TYR A 170 -16.99 -15.12 -9.16
C TYR A 170 -17.32 -16.34 -8.29
N ILE A 171 -18.49 -16.36 -7.67
CA ILE A 171 -18.98 -17.51 -6.86
C ILE A 171 -19.81 -18.44 -7.73
N GLU A 172 -20.48 -17.86 -8.72
CA GLU A 172 -21.22 -18.56 -9.76
C GLU A 172 -20.44 -18.41 -11.06
N PRO A 173 -20.37 -19.46 -11.90
CA PRO A 173 -19.75 -19.31 -13.22
C PRO A 173 -20.43 -18.18 -14.00
N PRO A 174 -19.66 -17.37 -14.75
CA PRO A 174 -20.24 -16.30 -15.56
C PRO A 174 -21.28 -16.87 -16.53
N ASP A 175 -22.35 -16.11 -16.79
CA ASP A 175 -23.34 -16.51 -17.78
C ASP A 175 -22.63 -16.67 -19.15
N PRO A 176 -22.70 -17.85 -19.80
CA PRO A 176 -22.10 -18.08 -21.10
C PRO A 176 -22.51 -17.03 -22.14
N ALA A 177 -23.73 -16.48 -22.02
CA ALA A 177 -24.23 -15.44 -22.91
C ALA A 177 -23.55 -14.07 -22.70
N GLU A 178 -22.96 -13.79 -21.53
CA GLU A 178 -22.12 -12.60 -21.30
C GLU A 178 -20.68 -12.80 -21.79
N GLU A 179 -20.19 -14.05 -21.79
CA GLU A 179 -18.85 -14.41 -22.24
C GLU A 179 -18.69 -14.22 -23.76
N ASP A 180 -19.71 -14.59 -24.55
CA ASP A 180 -19.76 -14.38 -26.01
C ASP A 180 -19.89 -12.89 -26.42
N ARG A 181 -20.15 -11.98 -25.47
CA ARG A 181 -20.33 -10.54 -25.71
C ARG A 181 -19.10 -9.69 -25.31
N ARG A 182 -18.03 -10.31 -24.80
CA ARG A 182 -16.75 -9.67 -24.46
C ARG A 182 -15.73 -9.79 -25.59
#